data_AF-M2T9T6-F1
#
_entry.id   AF-M2T9T6-F1
#
_cell.length_a   1.000
_cell.length_b   1.000
_cell.length_c   1.000
_cell.angle_alpha   90.00
_cell.angle_beta   90.00
_cell.angle_gamma   90.00
#
_symmetry.space_group_name_H-M   'P 1'
#
loop_
_entity.id
_entity.type
_entity.pdbx_description
1 polymer ?
#
loop_
_entity_poly.entity_id
_entity_poly.type
_entity_poly.pdbx_seq_one_letter_code
_entity_poly.pdbx_strand_id
1 'polypeptide(L)'
;MTHIERIIESYGCYRKFPTYPAMIIHIEAATCVSGIDIRDLNQSAAMCLQWKAYFDQDYHQELLERVDLEAMYRRVYPFRFPGCKLSFTKLSGLFQHVYSNACRQDVHEGEMGTLIKWLENRHDI
;
A
#
# COMPACT_ATOMS: atom_id res chain seq x y z
N MET A 1 12.28 -17.92 16.79
CA MET A 1 11.49 -16.70 16.60
C MET A 1 12.28 -15.54 17.16
N THR A 2 12.87 -14.72 16.31
CA THR A 2 13.48 -13.45 16.70
C THR A 2 12.37 -12.44 16.96
N HIS A 3 12.40 -11.80 18.14
CA HIS A 3 11.50 -10.70 18.44
C HIS A 3 11.83 -9.52 17.50
N ILE A 4 10.93 -9.18 16.58
CA ILE A 4 11.06 -8.01 15.73
C ILE A 4 10.44 -6.83 16.48
N GLU A 5 11.26 -5.83 16.79
CA GLU A 5 10.80 -4.61 17.46
C GLU A 5 9.78 -3.87 16.58
N ARG A 6 8.70 -3.37 17.21
CA ARG A 6 7.63 -2.66 16.52
C ARG A 6 7.99 -1.18 16.39
N ILE A 7 8.60 -0.82 15.28
CA ILE A 7 9.14 0.54 15.05
C ILE A 7 8.28 1.39 14.11
N ILE A 8 7.37 0.80 13.34
CA ILE A 8 6.57 1.52 12.34
C ILE A 8 5.23 1.90 12.95
N GLU A 9 4.96 3.19 13.11
CA GLU A 9 3.66 3.70 13.57
C GLU A 9 2.62 3.71 12.44
N SER A 10 1.35 3.54 12.78
CA SER A 10 0.26 3.62 11.81
C SER A 10 -0.08 5.07 11.46
N TYR A 11 -0.41 5.28 10.20
CA TYR A 11 -0.91 6.55 9.64
C TYR A 11 -2.13 7.15 10.33
N GLY A 12 -2.88 6.33 11.07
CA GLY A 12 -4.12 6.75 11.71
C GLY A 12 -4.15 6.59 13.22
N CYS A 13 -3.18 5.89 13.81
CA CYS A 13 -3.22 5.64 15.23
C CYS A 13 -1.83 5.36 15.79
N TYR A 14 -1.69 5.51 17.10
CA TYR A 14 -0.43 5.26 17.82
C TYR A 14 -0.04 3.77 17.91
N ARG A 15 -0.67 2.88 17.14
CA ARG A 15 -0.29 1.46 17.10
C ARG A 15 0.98 1.31 16.28
N LYS A 16 1.93 0.55 16.83
CA LYS A 16 3.19 0.21 16.15
C LYS A 16 3.19 -1.20 15.61
N PHE A 17 3.86 -1.40 14.49
CA PHE A 17 3.93 -2.66 13.76
C PHE A 17 5.39 -3.05 13.49
N PRO A 18 5.69 -4.35 13.39
CA PRO A 18 7.05 -4.83 13.13
C PRO A 18 7.47 -4.63 11.67
N THR A 19 6.52 -4.49 10.75
CA THR A 19 6.79 -4.33 9.31
C THR A 19 5.78 -3.41 8.64
N TYR A 20 6.19 -2.77 7.55
CA TYR A 20 5.35 -1.85 6.78
C TYR A 20 4.09 -2.55 6.21
N PRO A 21 4.17 -3.75 5.61
CA PRO A 21 2.97 -4.45 5.16
C PRO A 21 2.00 -4.77 6.30
N ALA A 22 2.48 -5.06 7.51
CA ALA A 22 1.60 -5.31 8.65
C ALA A 22 0.82 -4.06 9.07
N MET A 23 1.46 -2.89 9.02
CA MET A 23 0.78 -1.60 9.24
C MET A 23 -0.26 -1.32 8.15
N ILE A 24 0.07 -1.57 6.88
CA ILE A 24 -0.88 -1.40 5.77
C ILE A 24 -2.10 -2.33 5.93
N ILE A 25 -1.90 -3.60 6.29
CA ILE A 25 -3.00 -4.55 6.56
C ILE A 25 -3.93 -4.03 7.66
N HIS A 26 -3.39 -3.40 8.70
CA HIS A 26 -4.21 -2.84 9.78
C HIS A 26 -5.18 -1.77 9.26
N ILE A 27 -4.72 -0.89 8.37
CA ILE A 27 -5.53 0.15 7.74
C ILE A 27 -6.54 -0.48 6.78
N GLU A 28 -6.10 -1.40 5.91
CA GLU A 28 -6.97 -2.06 4.93
C GLU A 28 -8.08 -2.91 5.57
N ALA A 29 -7.87 -3.38 6.81
CA ALA A 29 -8.89 -4.10 7.56
C ALA A 29 -10.03 -3.19 8.09
N ALA A 30 -9.93 -1.87 7.89
CA ALA A 30 -10.87 -0.87 8.42
C ALA A 30 -11.08 -0.99 9.95
N THR A 31 -10.04 -1.43 10.66
CA THR A 31 -10.04 -1.59 12.13
C THR A 31 -9.34 -0.43 12.84
N CYS A 32 -8.82 0.54 12.09
CA CYS A 32 -8.12 1.70 12.62
C CYS A 32 -9.12 2.71 13.21
N VAL A 33 -8.80 3.22 14.40
CA VAL A 33 -9.67 4.15 15.13
C VAL A 33 -9.72 5.55 14.52
N SER A 34 -8.79 5.92 13.63
CA SER A 34 -8.87 7.18 12.89
C SER A 34 -9.96 7.19 11.83
N GLY A 35 -10.46 6.01 11.42
CA GLY A 35 -11.34 5.89 10.27
C GLY A 35 -10.63 5.93 8.91
N ILE A 36 -9.29 5.97 8.86
CA ILE A 36 -8.55 5.74 7.61
C ILE A 36 -8.79 4.30 7.18
N ASP A 37 -9.32 4.12 5.98
CA ASP A 37 -9.63 2.81 5.41
C ASP A 37 -8.82 2.51 4.13
N ILE A 38 -9.12 1.37 3.51
CA ILE A 38 -8.50 0.96 2.25
C ILE A 38 -8.68 1.99 1.12
N ARG A 39 -9.80 2.71 1.08
CA ARG A 39 -10.10 3.69 0.02
C ARG A 39 -9.27 4.95 0.22
N ASP A 40 -9.11 5.41 1.46
CA ASP A 40 -8.19 6.53 1.80
C ASP A 40 -6.74 6.20 1.43
N LEU A 41 -6.31 4.97 1.73
CA LEU A 41 -4.97 4.49 1.42
C LEU A 41 -4.75 4.37 -0.10
N ASN A 42 -5.70 3.78 -0.81
CA ASN A 42 -5.67 3.61 -2.26
C ASN A 42 -5.61 4.97 -2.98
N GLN A 43 -6.45 5.92 -2.56
CA GLN A 43 -6.43 7.28 -3.08
C GLN A 43 -5.07 7.93 -2.81
N SER A 44 -4.53 7.79 -1.60
CA SER A 44 -3.23 8.35 -1.23
C SER A 44 -2.09 7.84 -2.13
N ALA A 45 -2.11 6.56 -2.45
CA ALA A 45 -1.18 5.97 -3.40
C ALA A 45 -1.42 6.50 -4.84
N ALA A 46 -2.68 6.60 -5.29
CA ALA A 46 -3.03 7.10 -6.63
C ALA A 46 -2.64 8.57 -6.86
N MET A 47 -2.50 9.36 -5.79
CA MET A 47 -2.04 10.75 -5.85
C MET A 47 -0.53 10.91 -6.01
N CYS A 48 0.26 9.86 -5.77
CA CYS A 48 1.70 9.94 -5.90
C CYS A 48 2.12 10.10 -7.37
N LEU A 49 3.11 10.96 -7.64
CA LEU A 49 3.54 11.25 -9.02
C LEU A 49 3.97 10.02 -9.82
N GLN A 50 4.52 9.00 -9.15
CA GLN A 50 4.97 7.76 -9.77
C GLN A 50 3.89 6.68 -9.84
N TRP A 51 2.61 7.02 -9.66
CA TRP A 51 1.49 6.07 -9.64
C TRP A 51 1.53 5.06 -10.81
N LYS A 52 1.91 5.48 -12.02
CA LYS A 52 2.01 4.61 -13.21
C LYS A 52 2.98 3.44 -13.07
N ALA A 53 3.93 3.52 -12.14
CA ALA A 53 4.88 2.45 -11.88
C ALA A 53 4.20 1.25 -11.21
N TYR A 54 3.21 1.48 -10.35
CA TYR A 54 2.61 0.46 -9.51
C TYR A 54 1.08 0.35 -9.61
N PHE A 55 0.47 1.09 -10.53
CA PHE A 55 -0.93 0.96 -10.87
C PHE A 55 -1.14 0.55 -12.32
N ASP A 56 -2.23 -0.19 -12.53
CA ASP A 56 -2.87 -0.24 -13.82
C ASP A 56 -3.63 1.07 -14.08
N GLN A 57 -3.38 1.69 -15.23
CA GLN A 57 -3.95 2.99 -15.60
C GLN A 57 -5.47 2.94 -15.72
N ASP A 58 -6.03 1.77 -16.01
CA ASP A 58 -7.47 1.58 -16.19
C ASP A 58 -8.29 1.82 -14.91
N TYR A 59 -7.65 1.78 -13.72
CA TYR A 59 -8.32 2.01 -12.44
C TYR A 59 -7.89 3.32 -11.75
N HIS A 60 -7.04 4.14 -12.38
CA HIS A 60 -6.42 5.30 -11.71
C HIS A 60 -7.46 6.33 -11.26
N GLN A 61 -8.42 6.64 -12.13
CA GLN A 61 -9.46 7.61 -11.84
C GLN A 61 -10.37 7.14 -10.71
N GLU A 62 -10.79 5.88 -10.74
CA GLU A 62 -11.62 5.26 -9.71
C GLU A 62 -10.92 5.25 -8.34
N LEU A 63 -9.61 4.99 -8.32
CA LEU A 63 -8.82 5.04 -7.09
C LEU A 63 -8.72 6.46 -6.52
N LEU A 64 -8.56 7.47 -7.39
CA LEU A 64 -8.60 8.89 -6.97
C LEU A 64 -9.96 9.30 -6.42
N GLU A 65 -11.04 8.77 -6.99
CA GLU A 65 -12.43 9.04 -6.60
C GLU A 65 -12.91 8.17 -5.42
N ARG A 66 -12.02 7.35 -4.83
CA ARG A 66 -12.32 6.45 -3.70
C ARG A 66 -13.41 5.42 -4.03
N VAL A 67 -13.52 5.01 -5.29
CA VAL A 67 -14.48 4.01 -5.73
C VAL A 67 -14.11 2.64 -5.15
N ASP A 68 -15.13 1.91 -4.72
CA ASP A 68 -15.00 0.51 -4.32
C ASP A 68 -14.91 -0.38 -5.57
N LEU A 69 -13.68 -0.62 -6.03
CA LEU A 69 -13.42 -1.42 -7.23
C LEU A 69 -13.89 -2.88 -7.09
N GLU A 70 -13.83 -3.47 -5.89
CA GLU A 70 -14.32 -4.83 -5.67
C GLU A 70 -15.84 -4.87 -5.79
N ALA A 71 -16.55 -3.86 -5.27
CA ALA A 71 -18.00 -3.75 -5.45
C ALA A 71 -18.39 -3.51 -6.92
N MET A 72 -17.62 -2.69 -7.65
CA MET A 72 -17.93 -2.31 -9.03
C MET A 72 -17.61 -3.42 -10.04
N TYR A 73 -16.45 -4.07 -9.89
CA TYR A 73 -15.88 -4.99 -10.89
C TYR A 73 -15.71 -6.43 -10.37
N ARG A 74 -16.20 -6.74 -9.17
CA ARG A 74 -16.05 -8.01 -8.41
C ARG A 74 -14.63 -8.31 -7.96
N ARG A 75 -13.69 -8.43 -8.88
CA ARG A 75 -12.28 -8.74 -8.58
C ARG A 75 -11.37 -8.06 -9.58
N VAL A 76 -10.57 -7.13 -9.09
CA VAL A 76 -9.58 -6.38 -9.86
C VAL A 76 -8.20 -6.50 -9.23
N TYR A 77 -7.17 -6.26 -10.02
CA TYR A 77 -5.79 -6.29 -9.58
C TYR A 77 -5.10 -4.97 -9.93
N PRO A 78 -5.53 -3.86 -9.30
CA PRO A 78 -5.09 -2.52 -9.71
C PRO A 78 -3.63 -2.26 -9.38
N PHE A 79 -3.06 -2.98 -8.41
CA PHE A 79 -1.68 -2.79 -7.97
C PHE A 79 -0.77 -3.73 -8.73
N ARG A 80 0.34 -3.23 -9.28
CA ARG A 80 1.30 -4.03 -10.02
C ARG A 80 2.70 -3.77 -9.51
N PHE A 81 3.54 -4.80 -9.45
CA PHE A 81 4.96 -4.59 -9.22
C PHE A 81 5.70 -4.45 -10.57
N PRO A 82 6.41 -3.34 -10.83
CA PRO A 82 7.06 -3.13 -12.13
C PRO A 82 8.13 -4.17 -12.46
N GLY A 83 8.88 -4.66 -11.46
CA GLY A 83 9.97 -5.60 -11.66
C GLY A 83 9.54 -6.99 -12.16
N CYS A 84 8.53 -7.59 -11.52
CA CYS A 84 8.07 -8.95 -11.84
C CYS A 84 6.71 -9.01 -12.54
N LYS A 85 6.06 -7.85 -12.70
CA LYS A 85 4.76 -7.66 -13.36
C LYS A 85 3.59 -8.38 -12.68
N LEU A 86 3.77 -8.92 -11.48
CA LEU A 86 2.67 -9.48 -10.70
C LEU A 86 1.71 -8.38 -10.27
N SER A 87 0.42 -8.70 -10.30
CA SER A 87 -0.64 -7.80 -9.88
C SER A 87 -1.32 -8.30 -8.61
N PHE A 88 -1.78 -7.37 -7.79
CA PHE A 88 -2.31 -7.58 -6.45
C PHE A 88 -3.65 -6.84 -6.33
N THR A 89 -4.54 -7.39 -5.52
CA THR A 89 -5.84 -6.76 -5.22
C THR A 89 -5.73 -5.64 -4.19
N LYS A 90 -4.64 -5.61 -3.41
CA LYS A 90 -4.41 -4.72 -2.26
C LYS A 90 -2.95 -4.24 -2.20
N LEU A 91 -2.73 -3.06 -1.62
CA LEU A 91 -1.38 -2.52 -1.39
C LEU A 91 -0.59 -3.41 -0.44
N SER A 92 -1.24 -3.97 0.59
CA SER A 92 -0.60 -4.93 1.48
C SER A 92 0.04 -6.09 0.73
N GLY A 93 -0.64 -6.63 -0.29
CA GLY A 93 -0.11 -7.73 -1.12
C GLY A 93 1.13 -7.30 -1.91
N LEU A 94 1.11 -6.11 -2.50
CA LEU A 94 2.26 -5.52 -3.19
C LEU A 94 3.45 -5.34 -2.23
N PHE A 95 3.21 -4.75 -1.04
CA PHE A 95 4.28 -4.55 -0.07
C PHE A 95 4.79 -5.85 0.53
N GLN A 96 3.93 -6.84 0.80
CA GLN A 96 4.35 -8.17 1.25
C GLN A 96 5.26 -8.85 0.22
N HIS A 97 4.89 -8.76 -1.06
CA HIS A 97 5.70 -9.30 -2.14
C HIS A 97 7.11 -8.71 -2.12
N VAL A 98 7.20 -7.39 -2.03
CA VAL A 98 8.46 -6.64 -1.99
C VAL A 98 9.25 -6.97 -0.70
N TYR A 99 8.61 -6.96 0.48
CA TYR A 99 9.24 -7.28 1.78
C TYR A 99 9.74 -8.72 1.90
N SER A 100 9.06 -9.69 1.28
CA SER A 100 9.47 -11.09 1.28
C SER A 100 10.73 -11.34 0.43
N ASN A 101 11.19 -10.32 -0.30
CA ASN A 101 12.25 -10.42 -1.29
C ASN A 101 11.99 -11.52 -2.33
N ALA A 102 10.72 -11.82 -2.61
CA ALA A 102 10.30 -12.90 -3.50
C ALA A 102 10.87 -12.76 -4.91
N CYS A 103 11.16 -11.52 -5.34
CA CYS A 103 11.75 -11.21 -6.64
C CYS A 103 13.21 -10.75 -6.59
N ARG A 104 13.93 -10.91 -5.48
CA ARG A 104 15.33 -10.47 -5.32
C ARG A 104 15.55 -8.98 -5.62
N GLN A 105 14.59 -8.13 -5.26
CA GLN A 105 14.66 -6.67 -5.46
C GLN A 105 14.55 -5.96 -4.11
N ASP A 106 15.35 -4.90 -3.94
CA ASP A 106 15.38 -4.13 -2.71
C ASP A 106 14.09 -3.29 -2.55
N VAL A 107 13.53 -3.30 -1.34
CA VAL A 107 12.27 -2.63 -0.97
C VAL A 107 12.41 -1.12 -0.92
N HIS A 108 13.62 -0.63 -0.63
CA HIS A 108 13.90 0.77 -0.35
C HIS A 108 14.53 1.50 -1.52
N GLU A 109 14.81 0.79 -2.62
CA GLU A 109 15.35 1.36 -3.85
C GLU A 109 14.29 1.37 -4.97
N GLY A 110 14.38 2.36 -5.86
CA GLY A 110 13.47 2.50 -7.00
C GLY A 110 12.05 2.98 -6.64
N GLU A 111 11.07 2.56 -7.44
CA GLU A 111 9.70 3.10 -7.45
C GLU A 111 8.92 2.80 -6.15
N MET A 112 9.21 1.68 -5.49
CA MET A 112 8.57 1.31 -4.21
C MET A 112 9.05 2.17 -3.05
N GLY A 113 10.34 2.49 -3.00
CA GLY A 113 10.89 3.40 -1.99
C GLY A 113 10.27 4.79 -2.08
N THR A 114 10.02 5.29 -3.29
CA THR A 114 9.29 6.55 -3.50
C THR A 114 7.85 6.48 -2.99
N LEU A 115 7.13 5.38 -3.28
CA LEU A 115 5.77 5.19 -2.79
C LEU A 115 5.70 5.16 -1.27
N ILE A 116 6.60 4.44 -0.60
CA ILE A 116 6.67 4.38 0.87
C ILE A 116 6.87 5.78 1.45
N LYS A 117 7.89 6.51 0.98
CA LYS A 117 8.18 7.88 1.44
C LYS A 117 7.01 8.83 1.20
N TRP A 118 6.32 8.70 0.07
CA TRP A 118 5.13 9.51 -0.23
C TRP A 118 3.99 9.24 0.75
N LEU A 119 3.70 7.96 1.01
CA LEU A 119 2.64 7.56 1.95
C LEU A 119 3.00 7.99 3.38
N GLU A 120 4.26 7.86 3.79
CA GLU A 120 4.72 8.36 5.08
C GLU A 120 4.52 9.87 5.20
N ASN A 121 5.06 10.67 4.27
CA ASN A 121 4.94 12.14 4.32
C ASN A 121 3.50 12.64 4.26
N ARG A 122 2.61 11.92 3.57
CA ARG A 122 1.20 12.31 3.44
C ARG A 122 0.40 12.07 4.71
N HIS A 123 0.80 11.07 5.50
CA HIS A 123 0.12 10.65 6.71
C HIS A 123 0.94 10.94 7.98
N ASP A 124 2.02 11.70 7.84
CA ASP A 124 2.75 12.29 8.95
C ASP A 124 1.89 13.44 9.51
N ILE A 125 1.52 13.33 10.79
CA ILE A 125 0.61 14.26 11.49
C ILE A 125 1.43 15.20 12.37
#